data_AF-A0A258G1K2-F1
#
_entry.id   AF-A0A258G1K2-F1
#
_cell.length_a   1.000
_cell.length_b   1.000
_cell.length_c   1.000
_cell.angle_alpha   90.00
_cell.angle_beta   90.00
_cell.angle_gamma   90.00
#
_symmetry.space_group_name_H-M   'P 1'
#
loop_
_entity.id
_entity.type
_entity.pdbx_description
1 polymer ?
#
loop_
_entity_poly.entity_id
_entity_poly.type
_entity_poly.pdbx_seq_one_letter_code
_entity_poly.pdbx_strand_id
1 'polypeptide(L)'
;MDEAASRIRMEVESKPEEIETLDRRIIQLKIEREALKRETDAASRERLATLEGELANLEQQSAELTQRWQAEKDKISAEAKLKEQLDAARLELEQAQRSGNLARAGELSYGTIPQLQRQLDEAAGATEGAMLREEVTADDIAGVVSRWTGIPVDRMMEGERAKLLQMEEALGKRVIGQAEAVRAVSTAVRRARAGLQDPNRPLGSFLFLGPTGVGKTELTKALAEFLFDDPSAMVRIDMSEFMEKHAVARLIGAPPGYVGYEEGGVLTEAVRRRPYQVILFDEVEKAHGDVFNILLQVLDDGRLTDGQGRTVDFTNTIIVLTSNLGSQYLTALADGEPAASVEPQVMEIVRGHFRPEFLNRLDEIVLFHRLGQSEMAPIVDIQVERVRKLLAERKVTISLTDGARSWLGRVGYDPVYGARPLKRAVQRYLQDPLADLILRGDVKDGAAISVNEGDGALGLTIT
;
A
#
# COMPACT_ATOMS: atom_id res chain seq x y z
N MET A 1 8.54 -15.71 6.15
CA MET A 1 9.30 -16.90 5.71
C MET A 1 8.60 -18.15 6.21
N ASP A 2 8.51 -18.37 7.53
CA ASP A 2 7.95 -19.61 8.10
C ASP A 2 6.55 -19.98 7.59
N GLU A 3 5.64 -19.00 7.46
CA GLU A 3 4.30 -19.27 6.91
C GLU A 3 4.36 -19.70 5.44
N ALA A 4 5.23 -19.08 4.63
CA ALA A 4 5.40 -19.45 3.23
C ALA A 4 6.00 -20.85 3.11
N ALA A 5 7.03 -21.15 3.90
CA ALA A 5 7.64 -22.48 3.95
C ALA A 5 6.66 -23.55 4.44
N SER A 6 5.82 -23.24 5.43
CA SER A 6 4.79 -24.16 5.94
C SER A 6 3.75 -24.47 4.87
N ARG A 7 3.35 -23.46 4.09
CA ARG A 7 2.42 -23.65 2.98
C ARG A 7 3.03 -24.53 1.88
N ILE A 8 4.26 -24.24 1.45
CA ILE A 8 4.97 -25.07 0.46
C ILE A 8 5.10 -26.51 0.96
N ARG A 9 5.43 -26.72 2.24
CA ARG A 9 5.46 -28.07 2.84
C ARG A 9 4.11 -28.77 2.76
N MET A 10 2.99 -28.08 3.04
CA MET A 10 1.65 -28.65 2.89
C MET A 10 1.35 -29.01 1.42
N GLU A 11 1.75 -28.18 0.46
CA GLU A 11 1.60 -28.45 -0.98
C GLU A 11 2.40 -29.69 -1.40
N VAL A 12 3.63 -29.85 -0.89
CA VAL A 12 4.49 -31.02 -1.14
C VAL A 12 3.92 -32.31 -0.53
N GLU A 13 3.32 -32.24 0.65
CA GLU A 13 2.74 -33.41 1.31
C GLU A 13 1.41 -33.87 0.69
N SER A 14 0.68 -32.94 0.07
CA SER A 14 -0.63 -33.14 -0.53
C SER A 14 -0.56 -33.68 -1.96
N LYS A 15 -1.65 -34.29 -2.42
CA LYS A 15 -1.73 -34.80 -3.79
C LYS A 15 -1.87 -33.62 -4.77
N PRO A 16 -1.06 -33.54 -5.85
CA PRO A 16 -1.17 -32.48 -6.85
C PRO A 16 -2.57 -32.38 -7.47
N GLU A 17 -3.00 -31.16 -7.78
CA GLU A 17 -4.33 -30.87 -8.31
C GLU A 17 -4.60 -31.59 -9.64
N GLU A 18 -3.57 -31.74 -10.49
CA GLU A 18 -3.64 -32.49 -11.75
C GLU A 18 -4.03 -33.96 -11.53
N ILE A 19 -3.52 -34.58 -10.45
CA ILE A 19 -3.85 -35.97 -10.13
C ILE A 19 -5.23 -36.05 -9.47
N GLU A 20 -5.57 -35.12 -8.57
CA GLU A 20 -6.90 -35.09 -7.96
C GLU A 20 -8.01 -34.92 -9.00
N THR A 21 -7.81 -34.06 -10.00
CA THR A 21 -8.78 -33.83 -11.07
C THR A 21 -8.95 -35.08 -11.94
N LEU A 22 -7.86 -35.78 -12.28
CA LEU A 22 -7.91 -37.07 -12.96
C LEU A 22 -8.65 -38.13 -12.13
N ASP A 23 -8.35 -38.25 -10.84
CA ASP A 23 -8.99 -39.23 -9.97
C ASP A 23 -10.50 -39.00 -9.82
N ARG A 24 -10.92 -37.73 -9.65
CA ARG A 24 -12.34 -37.38 -9.63
C ARG A 24 -13.03 -37.76 -10.93
N ARG A 25 -12.37 -37.54 -12.07
CA ARG A 25 -12.90 -37.91 -13.40
C ARG A 25 -13.01 -39.42 -13.56
N ILE A 26 -12.00 -40.18 -13.14
CA ILE A 26 -12.01 -41.65 -13.14
C ILE A 26 -13.18 -42.18 -12.30
N ILE A 27 -13.42 -41.61 -11.11
CA ILE A 27 -14.53 -42.01 -10.25
C ILE A 27 -15.88 -41.77 -10.94
N GLN A 28 -16.07 -40.60 -11.57
CA GLN A 28 -17.31 -40.30 -12.32
C GLN A 28 -17.54 -41.32 -13.43
N LEU A 29 -16.51 -41.63 -14.23
CA LEU A 29 -16.60 -42.60 -15.31
C LEU A 29 -16.85 -44.03 -14.79
N LYS A 30 -16.28 -44.42 -13.64
CA LYS A 30 -16.58 -45.71 -13.00
C LYS A 30 -18.04 -45.84 -12.60
N ILE A 31 -18.64 -44.77 -12.09
CA ILE A 31 -20.07 -44.75 -11.74
C ILE A 31 -20.93 -44.87 -13.00
N GLU A 32 -20.60 -44.11 -14.05
CA GLU A 32 -21.28 -44.18 -15.36
C GLU A 32 -21.16 -45.59 -15.96
N ARG A 33 -19.99 -46.22 -15.87
CA ARG A 33 -19.76 -47.62 -16.30
C ARG A 33 -20.71 -48.60 -15.61
N GLU A 34 -20.87 -48.50 -14.28
CA GLU A 34 -21.76 -49.42 -13.55
C GLU A 34 -23.24 -49.17 -13.80
N ALA A 35 -23.62 -47.95 -14.17
CA ALA A 35 -24.97 -47.66 -14.65
C ALA A 35 -25.21 -48.31 -16.03
N LEU A 36 -24.29 -48.10 -16.97
CA LEU A 36 -24.38 -48.61 -18.35
C LEU A 36 -24.34 -50.14 -18.43
N LYS A 37 -23.67 -50.84 -17.51
CA LYS A 37 -23.70 -52.32 -17.45
C LYS A 37 -25.09 -52.90 -17.19
N ARG A 38 -26.03 -52.13 -16.64
CA ARG A 38 -27.41 -52.56 -16.36
C ARG A 38 -28.36 -52.32 -17.55
N GLU A 39 -27.94 -51.51 -18.52
CA GLU A 39 -28.67 -51.19 -19.74
C GLU A 39 -28.46 -52.30 -20.79
N THR A 40 -29.45 -52.51 -21.66
CA THR A 40 -29.40 -53.60 -22.67
C THR A 40 -29.48 -53.13 -24.11
N ASP A 41 -29.72 -51.84 -24.34
CA ASP A 41 -29.81 -51.25 -25.67
C ASP A 41 -28.44 -51.16 -26.35
N ALA A 42 -28.47 -51.08 -27.68
CA ALA A 42 -27.26 -51.09 -28.51
C ALA A 42 -26.38 -49.83 -28.28
N ALA A 43 -26.99 -48.67 -28.04
CA ALA A 43 -26.26 -47.43 -27.83
C ALA A 43 -25.51 -47.43 -26.48
N SER A 44 -26.13 -47.95 -25.42
CA SER A 44 -25.48 -48.13 -24.12
C SER A 44 -24.31 -49.10 -24.17
N ARG A 45 -24.39 -50.17 -24.97
CA ARG A 45 -23.27 -51.11 -25.18
C ARG A 45 -22.11 -50.48 -25.94
N GLU A 46 -22.38 -49.67 -26.95
CA GLU A 46 -21.36 -48.95 -27.70
C GLU A 46 -20.68 -47.87 -26.83
N ARG A 47 -21.47 -47.11 -26.07
CA ARG A 47 -20.97 -46.12 -25.10
C ARG A 47 -20.12 -46.77 -24.00
N LEU A 48 -20.55 -47.93 -23.49
CA LEU A 48 -19.79 -48.70 -22.51
C LEU A 48 -18.40 -49.08 -23.04
N ALA A 49 -18.31 -49.56 -24.27
CA ALA A 49 -17.03 -49.93 -24.89
C ALA A 49 -16.10 -48.72 -25.08
N THR A 50 -16.63 -47.56 -25.51
CA THR A 50 -15.84 -46.33 -25.60
C THR A 50 -15.36 -45.85 -24.23
N LEU A 51 -16.26 -45.88 -23.24
CA LEU A 51 -15.96 -45.44 -21.88
C LEU A 51 -14.91 -46.33 -21.21
N GLU A 52 -14.94 -47.64 -21.42
CA GLU A 52 -13.91 -48.56 -20.90
C GLU A 52 -12.52 -48.23 -21.47
N GLY A 53 -12.43 -47.84 -22.75
CA GLY A 53 -11.18 -47.35 -23.35
C GLY A 53 -10.70 -46.02 -22.76
N GLU A 54 -11.61 -45.06 -22.59
CA GLU A 54 -11.29 -43.77 -21.93
C GLU A 54 -10.84 -43.98 -20.48
N LEU A 55 -11.52 -44.85 -19.74
CA LEU A 55 -11.20 -45.16 -18.35
C LEU A 55 -9.81 -45.78 -18.23
N ALA A 56 -9.48 -46.76 -19.09
CA ALA A 56 -8.16 -47.40 -19.08
C ALA A 56 -7.03 -46.38 -19.34
N ASN A 57 -7.24 -45.45 -20.28
CA ASN A 57 -6.26 -44.40 -20.58
C ASN A 57 -6.08 -43.44 -19.39
N LEU A 58 -7.18 -42.97 -18.80
CA LEU A 58 -7.12 -42.06 -17.65
C LEU A 58 -6.54 -42.74 -16.40
N GLU A 59 -6.86 -44.01 -16.16
CA GLU A 59 -6.27 -44.80 -15.07
C GLU A 59 -4.76 -44.98 -15.24
N GLN A 60 -4.30 -45.24 -16.47
CA GLN A 60 -2.87 -45.30 -16.76
C GLN A 60 -2.18 -43.94 -16.50
N GLN A 61 -2.77 -42.84 -16.97
CA GLN A 61 -2.22 -41.49 -16.75
C GLN A 61 -2.15 -41.13 -15.26
N SER A 62 -3.22 -41.39 -14.50
CA SER A 62 -3.23 -41.15 -13.04
C SER A 62 -2.18 -42.01 -12.32
N ALA A 63 -2.02 -43.27 -12.73
CA ALA A 63 -1.01 -44.16 -12.16
C ALA A 63 0.42 -43.67 -12.44
N GLU A 64 0.73 -43.29 -13.68
CA GLU A 64 2.04 -42.73 -14.05
C GLU A 64 2.36 -41.45 -13.26
N LEU A 65 1.42 -40.51 -13.19
CA LEU A 65 1.61 -39.26 -12.44
C LEU A 65 1.73 -39.50 -10.94
N THR A 66 0.90 -40.39 -10.38
CA THR A 66 0.97 -40.74 -8.95
C THR A 66 2.31 -41.39 -8.61
N GLN A 67 2.83 -42.28 -9.46
CA GLN A 67 4.13 -42.90 -9.26
C GLN A 67 5.27 -41.88 -9.30
N ARG A 68 5.20 -40.94 -10.25
CA ARG A 68 6.18 -39.85 -10.38
C ARG A 68 6.17 -38.95 -9.15
N TRP A 69 4.99 -38.53 -8.69
CA TRP A 69 4.81 -37.75 -7.46
C TRP A 69 5.36 -38.47 -6.23
N GLN A 70 5.05 -39.76 -6.06
CA GLN A 70 5.53 -40.55 -4.92
C GLN A 70 7.06 -40.67 -4.91
N ALA A 71 7.68 -40.90 -6.08
CA ALA A 71 9.13 -40.97 -6.20
C ALA A 71 9.80 -39.64 -5.85
N GLU A 72 9.24 -38.51 -6.28
CA GLU A 72 9.72 -37.18 -5.92
C GLU A 72 9.56 -36.90 -4.42
N LYS A 73 8.42 -37.25 -3.83
CA LYS A 73 8.17 -37.10 -2.40
C LYS A 73 9.14 -37.93 -1.54
N ASP A 74 9.43 -39.15 -1.96
CA ASP A 74 10.38 -40.02 -1.27
C ASP A 74 11.81 -39.46 -1.34
N LYS A 75 12.19 -38.88 -2.49
CA LYS A 75 13.48 -38.20 -2.67
C LYS A 75 13.60 -36.99 -1.73
N ILE A 76 12.57 -36.15 -1.68
CA ILE A 76 12.47 -35.00 -0.76
C ILE A 76 12.61 -35.44 0.69
N SER A 77 11.91 -36.50 1.10
CA SER A 77 12.01 -37.04 2.47
C SER A 77 13.42 -37.55 2.80
N ALA A 78 14.10 -38.17 1.83
CA ALA A 78 15.47 -38.64 2.01
C ALA A 78 16.45 -37.46 2.18
N GLU A 79 16.32 -36.42 1.35
CA GLU A 79 17.13 -35.19 1.47
C GLU A 79 16.91 -34.48 2.82
N ALA A 80 15.66 -34.40 3.28
CA ALA A 80 15.34 -33.83 4.59
C ALA A 80 16.01 -34.57 5.75
N LYS A 81 16.03 -35.91 5.70
CA LYS A 81 16.73 -36.74 6.71
C LYS A 81 18.24 -36.54 6.67
N LEU A 82 18.84 -36.40 5.50
CA LEU A 82 20.28 -36.12 5.35
C LEU A 82 20.63 -34.75 5.95
N LYS A 83 19.81 -33.71 5.70
CA LYS A 83 19.97 -32.39 6.33
C LYS A 83 19.88 -32.46 7.85
N GLU A 84 18.88 -33.17 8.38
CA GLU A 84 18.72 -33.36 9.83
C GLU A 84 19.94 -34.05 10.47
N GLN A 85 20.45 -35.11 9.84
CA GLN A 85 21.66 -35.81 10.29
C GLN A 85 22.90 -34.91 10.23
N LEU A 86 23.03 -34.09 9.19
CA LEU A 86 24.13 -33.16 9.02
C LEU A 86 24.13 -32.07 10.11
N ASP A 87 22.96 -31.50 10.40
CA ASP A 87 22.81 -30.49 11.45
C ASP A 87 23.06 -31.08 12.85
N ALA A 88 22.57 -32.29 13.11
CA ALA A 88 22.87 -33.01 14.34
C ALA A 88 24.38 -33.26 14.50
N ALA A 89 25.07 -33.71 13.43
CA ALA A 89 26.51 -33.93 13.44
C ALA A 89 27.31 -32.63 13.66
N ARG A 90 26.86 -31.51 13.10
CA ARG A 90 27.46 -30.18 13.31
C ARG A 90 27.30 -29.71 14.76
N LEU A 91 26.11 -29.89 15.35
CA LEU A 91 25.87 -29.57 16.75
C LEU A 91 26.74 -30.45 17.68
N GLU A 92 26.83 -31.75 17.38
CA GLU A 92 27.66 -32.69 18.13
C GLU A 92 29.14 -32.32 18.05
N LEU A 93 29.62 -31.88 16.87
CA LEU A 93 30.98 -31.40 16.69
C LEU A 93 31.27 -30.20 17.61
N GLU A 94 30.35 -29.24 17.67
CA GLU A 94 30.50 -28.05 18.51
C GLU A 94 30.56 -28.43 20.01
N GLN A 95 29.71 -29.38 20.44
CA GLN A 95 29.74 -29.91 21.80
C GLN A 95 31.04 -30.67 22.11
N ALA A 96 31.53 -31.48 21.18
CA ALA A 96 32.78 -32.22 21.31
C ALA A 96 33.99 -31.26 21.42
N GLN A 97 33.99 -30.16 20.66
CA GLN A 97 35.01 -29.11 20.74
C GLN A 97 34.98 -28.40 22.10
N ARG A 98 33.80 -28.00 22.59
CA ARG A 98 33.66 -27.32 23.89
C ARG A 98 34.06 -28.22 25.08
N SER A 99 33.80 -29.51 24.99
CA SER A 99 34.14 -30.50 26.03
C SER A 99 35.58 -31.02 25.94
N GLY A 100 36.36 -30.60 24.94
CA GLY A 100 37.74 -31.04 24.74
C GLY A 100 37.88 -32.47 24.24
N ASN A 101 36.79 -33.10 23.74
CA ASN A 101 36.83 -34.43 23.15
C ASN A 101 37.34 -34.37 21.70
N LEU A 102 38.66 -34.19 21.57
CA LEU A 102 39.35 -34.02 20.28
C LEU A 102 39.22 -35.23 19.35
N ALA A 103 39.07 -36.45 19.91
CA ALA A 103 38.92 -37.67 19.12
C ALA A 103 37.57 -37.67 18.38
N ARG A 104 36.47 -37.39 19.09
CA ARG A 104 35.13 -37.31 18.50
C ARG A 104 35.00 -36.12 17.53
N ALA A 105 35.60 -34.99 17.87
CA ALA A 105 35.63 -33.83 16.98
C ALA A 105 36.37 -34.13 15.65
N GLY A 106 37.47 -34.89 15.70
CA GLY A 106 38.19 -35.33 14.50
C GLY A 106 37.36 -36.28 13.62
N GLU A 107 36.68 -37.25 14.22
CA GLU A 107 35.78 -38.18 13.51
C GLU A 107 34.65 -37.44 12.78
N LEU A 108 33.99 -36.51 13.47
CA LEU A 108 32.88 -35.73 12.91
C LEU A 108 33.35 -34.77 11.80
N SER A 109 34.44 -34.03 12.02
CA SER A 109 34.95 -33.05 11.05
C SER A 109 35.51 -33.67 9.76
N TYR A 110 36.19 -34.81 9.85
CA TYR A 110 36.90 -35.41 8.71
C TYR A 110 36.21 -36.64 8.12
N GLY A 111 35.25 -37.24 8.83
CA GLY A 111 34.49 -38.41 8.39
C GLY A 111 33.03 -38.09 8.12
N THR A 112 32.24 -37.98 9.19
CA THR A 112 30.78 -37.98 9.13
C THR A 112 30.21 -36.76 8.41
N ILE A 113 30.65 -35.54 8.74
CA ILE A 113 30.12 -34.31 8.13
C ILE A 113 30.45 -34.25 6.63
N PRO A 114 31.71 -34.48 6.19
CA PRO A 114 32.02 -34.52 4.75
C PRO A 114 31.26 -35.59 3.98
N GLN A 115 31.01 -36.76 4.60
CA GLN A 115 30.25 -37.83 3.96
C GLN A 115 28.77 -37.45 3.77
N LEU A 116 28.13 -36.93 4.81
CA LEU A 116 26.74 -36.45 4.75
C LEU A 116 26.59 -35.28 3.76
N GLN A 117 27.57 -34.38 3.70
CA GLN A 117 27.59 -33.27 2.74
C GLN A 117 27.64 -33.79 1.30
N ARG A 118 28.50 -34.77 0.99
CA ARG A 118 28.55 -35.38 -0.36
C ARG A 118 27.24 -36.07 -0.74
N GLN A 119 26.65 -36.82 0.18
CA GLN A 119 25.36 -37.50 -0.05
C GLN A 119 24.24 -36.49 -0.35
N LEU A 120 24.26 -35.34 0.32
CA LEU A 120 23.31 -34.26 0.09
C LEU A 120 23.53 -33.60 -1.28
N ASP A 121 24.78 -33.34 -1.66
CA ASP A 121 25.12 -32.73 -2.96
C ASP A 121 24.76 -33.66 -4.14
N GLU A 122 24.97 -34.97 -3.98
CA GLU A 122 24.57 -35.99 -4.96
C GLU A 122 23.04 -36.08 -5.14
N ALA A 123 22.28 -35.91 -4.06
CA ALA A 123 20.81 -35.91 -4.13
C ALA A 123 20.25 -34.64 -4.80
N ALA A 124 20.86 -33.48 -4.52
CA ALA A 124 20.41 -32.18 -5.00
C ALA A 124 20.56 -31.97 -6.52
N GLY A 125 21.52 -32.64 -7.18
CA GLY A 125 21.83 -32.46 -8.60
C GLY A 125 20.80 -33.01 -9.61
N ALA A 126 19.71 -33.65 -9.15
CA ALA A 126 18.78 -34.41 -10.01
C ALA A 126 17.35 -33.84 -10.01
N THR A 127 17.19 -32.51 -10.10
CA THR A 127 15.91 -31.83 -9.79
C THR A 127 15.42 -30.86 -10.87
N GLU A 128 15.95 -30.93 -12.09
CA GLU A 128 15.37 -30.21 -13.24
C GLU A 128 14.11 -30.95 -13.75
N GLY A 129 12.94 -30.29 -13.68
CA GLY A 129 11.66 -30.82 -14.16
C GLY A 129 10.81 -31.59 -13.14
N ALA A 130 11.01 -31.32 -11.85
CA ALA A 130 10.21 -31.89 -10.75
C ALA A 130 8.78 -31.33 -10.73
N MET A 131 7.81 -32.20 -10.40
CA MET A 131 6.40 -31.86 -10.16
C MET A 131 6.21 -31.11 -8.83
N LEU A 132 7.13 -31.28 -7.87
CA LEU A 132 7.12 -30.62 -6.57
C LEU A 132 8.21 -29.54 -6.46
N ARG A 133 7.85 -28.37 -5.90
CA ARG A 133 8.79 -27.27 -5.63
C ARG A 133 9.07 -27.17 -4.12
N GLU A 134 10.35 -27.17 -3.74
CA GLU A 134 10.77 -26.91 -2.35
C GLU A 134 11.21 -25.47 -2.08
N GLU A 135 11.55 -24.72 -3.13
CA GLU A 135 12.05 -23.36 -3.00
C GLU A 135 10.91 -22.38 -2.72
N VAL A 136 11.07 -21.60 -1.66
CA VAL A 136 10.21 -20.46 -1.35
C VAL A 136 10.64 -19.29 -2.22
N THR A 137 9.76 -18.85 -3.12
CA THR A 137 10.04 -17.73 -4.03
C THR A 137 9.56 -16.41 -3.45
N ALA A 138 9.93 -15.30 -4.10
CA ALA A 138 9.42 -13.97 -3.77
C ALA A 138 7.87 -13.92 -3.82
N ASP A 139 7.25 -14.62 -4.78
CA ASP A 139 5.80 -14.68 -4.92
C ASP A 139 5.11 -15.35 -3.72
N ASP A 140 5.73 -16.38 -3.14
CA ASP A 140 5.18 -17.05 -1.95
C ASP A 140 5.18 -16.12 -0.73
N ILE A 141 6.29 -15.39 -0.55
CA ILE A 141 6.42 -14.38 0.49
C ILE A 141 5.39 -13.27 0.26
N ALA A 142 5.29 -12.76 -0.97
CA ALA A 142 4.34 -11.72 -1.33
C ALA A 142 2.89 -12.17 -1.08
N GLY A 143 2.54 -13.42 -1.39
CA GLY A 143 1.22 -13.99 -1.11
C GLY A 143 0.88 -14.03 0.39
N VAL A 144 1.85 -14.35 1.25
CA VAL A 144 1.68 -14.29 2.71
C VAL A 144 1.47 -12.85 3.17
N VAL A 145 2.36 -11.94 2.76
CA VAL A 145 2.29 -10.52 3.16
C VAL A 145 1.01 -9.88 2.64
N SER A 146 0.55 -10.25 1.44
CA SER A 146 -0.71 -9.79 0.85
C SER A 146 -1.91 -10.16 1.71
N ARG A 147 -1.98 -11.40 2.21
CA ARG A 147 -3.07 -11.82 3.13
C ARG A 147 -3.07 -11.05 4.44
N TRP A 148 -1.89 -10.73 4.98
CA TRP A 148 -1.77 -9.99 6.24
C TRP A 148 -2.12 -8.51 6.10
N THR A 149 -1.72 -7.91 4.98
CA THR A 149 -1.81 -6.46 4.76
C THR A 149 -3.01 -6.04 3.93
N GLY A 150 -3.62 -6.96 3.19
CA GLY A 150 -4.66 -6.68 2.19
C GLY A 150 -4.13 -6.02 0.90
N ILE A 151 -2.82 -5.81 0.77
CA ILE A 151 -2.21 -5.22 -0.42
C ILE A 151 -2.08 -6.31 -1.50
N PRO A 152 -2.58 -6.11 -2.73
CA PRO A 152 -2.48 -7.12 -3.80
C PRO A 152 -1.03 -7.48 -4.15
N VAL A 153 -0.77 -8.77 -4.43
CA VAL A 153 0.56 -9.27 -4.83
C VAL A 153 1.10 -8.51 -6.05
N ASP A 154 0.25 -8.23 -7.04
CA ASP A 154 0.63 -7.47 -8.24
C ASP A 154 1.22 -6.09 -7.91
N ARG A 155 0.74 -5.44 -6.83
CA ARG A 155 1.28 -4.15 -6.38
C ARG A 155 2.60 -4.28 -5.62
N MET A 156 2.82 -5.40 -4.92
CA MET A 156 4.10 -5.68 -4.26
C MET A 156 5.19 -6.08 -5.25
N MET A 157 4.79 -6.77 -6.32
CA MET A 157 5.67 -7.24 -7.39
C MET A 157 5.95 -6.16 -8.44
N GLU A 158 5.21 -5.04 -8.43
CA GLU A 158 5.49 -3.90 -9.28
C GLU A 158 6.89 -3.35 -8.96
N GLY A 159 7.74 -3.25 -9.99
CA GLY A 159 9.07 -2.69 -9.83
C GLY A 159 8.99 -1.25 -9.33
N GLU A 160 9.51 -0.99 -8.13
CA GLU A 160 9.52 0.33 -7.47
C GLU A 160 9.97 1.46 -8.42
N ARG A 161 10.91 1.18 -9.32
CA ARG A 161 11.38 2.11 -10.35
C ARG A 161 10.28 2.53 -11.33
N ALA A 162 9.52 1.57 -11.87
CA ALA A 162 8.46 1.86 -12.84
C ALA A 162 7.34 2.66 -12.19
N LYS A 163 6.96 2.28 -10.96
CA LYS A 163 6.03 3.01 -10.11
C LYS A 163 6.47 4.47 -9.96
N LEU A 164 7.68 4.72 -9.46
CA LEU A 164 8.20 6.07 -9.25
C LEU A 164 8.28 6.93 -10.52
N LEU A 165 8.54 6.33 -11.70
CA LEU A 165 8.54 7.05 -12.98
C LEU A 165 7.15 7.54 -13.40
N GLN A 166 6.08 6.90 -12.92
CA GLN A 166 4.68 7.27 -13.21
C GLN A 166 4.06 8.13 -12.08
N MET A 167 4.85 8.56 -11.09
CA MET A 167 4.33 9.24 -9.91
C MET A 167 3.55 10.52 -10.24
N GLU A 168 4.02 11.36 -11.16
CA GLU A 168 3.31 12.60 -11.51
C GLU A 168 1.92 12.32 -12.10
N GLU A 169 1.82 11.32 -12.97
CA GLU A 169 0.55 10.93 -13.59
C GLU A 169 -0.41 10.36 -12.54
N ALA A 170 0.10 9.48 -11.67
CA ALA A 170 -0.69 8.85 -10.63
C ALA A 170 -1.22 9.87 -9.60
N LEU A 171 -0.35 10.78 -9.12
CA LEU A 171 -0.76 11.84 -8.20
C LEU A 171 -1.69 12.84 -8.88
N GLY A 172 -1.44 13.17 -10.16
CA GLY A 172 -2.25 14.11 -10.95
C GLY A 172 -3.68 13.63 -11.21
N LYS A 173 -3.95 12.32 -11.19
CA LYS A 173 -5.33 11.77 -11.24
C LYS A 173 -6.18 12.20 -10.04
N ARG A 174 -5.55 12.46 -8.90
CA ARG A 174 -6.21 12.79 -7.63
C ARG A 174 -6.06 14.26 -7.24
N VAL A 175 -4.90 14.85 -7.53
CA VAL A 175 -4.55 16.23 -7.20
C VAL A 175 -4.68 17.09 -8.45
N ILE A 176 -5.85 17.69 -8.61
CA ILE A 176 -6.18 18.50 -9.78
C ILE A 176 -5.58 19.90 -9.64
N GLY A 177 -5.01 20.40 -10.75
CA GLY A 177 -4.64 21.81 -10.86
C GLY A 177 -3.42 22.18 -10.02
N GLN A 178 -2.57 21.24 -9.61
CA GLN A 178 -1.35 21.54 -8.84
C GLN A 178 -0.15 20.84 -9.47
N ALA A 179 -0.02 20.93 -10.79
CA ALA A 179 0.97 20.18 -11.56
C ALA A 179 2.42 20.50 -11.16
N GLU A 180 2.70 21.76 -10.85
CA GLU A 180 4.02 22.19 -10.36
C GLU A 180 4.36 21.57 -9.01
N ALA A 181 3.40 21.59 -8.07
CA ALA A 181 3.55 20.95 -6.76
C ALA A 181 3.78 19.45 -6.87
N VAL A 182 2.98 18.77 -7.70
CA VAL A 182 3.14 17.34 -7.98
C VAL A 182 4.52 17.04 -8.55
N ARG A 183 5.00 17.84 -9.50
CA ARG A 183 6.32 17.67 -10.13
C ARG A 183 7.46 17.87 -9.14
N ALA A 184 7.42 18.94 -8.33
CA ALA A 184 8.44 19.25 -7.34
C ALA A 184 8.59 18.10 -6.33
N VAL A 185 7.48 17.66 -5.76
CA VAL A 185 7.44 16.54 -4.81
C VAL A 185 7.94 15.25 -5.46
N SER A 186 7.43 14.92 -6.65
CA SER A 186 7.82 13.68 -7.34
C SER A 186 9.31 13.65 -7.67
N THR A 187 9.88 14.79 -8.04
CA THR A 187 11.30 14.94 -8.33
C THR A 187 12.16 14.73 -7.08
N ALA A 188 11.78 15.34 -5.95
CA ALA A 188 12.49 15.14 -4.69
C ALA A 188 12.43 13.69 -4.20
N VAL A 189 11.25 13.06 -4.24
CA VAL A 189 11.09 11.66 -3.83
C VAL A 189 11.89 10.70 -4.72
N ARG A 190 11.90 10.92 -6.04
CA ARG A 190 12.74 10.14 -6.96
C ARG A 190 14.24 10.31 -6.65
N ARG A 191 14.69 11.53 -6.34
CA ARG A 191 16.07 11.82 -5.95
C ARG A 191 16.47 11.04 -4.69
N ALA A 192 15.62 11.01 -3.68
CA ALA A 192 15.85 10.22 -2.46
C ALA A 192 15.90 8.70 -2.76
N ARG A 193 14.93 8.17 -3.51
CA ARG A 193 14.87 6.73 -3.86
C ARG A 193 15.99 6.28 -4.80
N ALA A 194 16.54 7.19 -5.59
CA ALA A 194 17.72 6.93 -6.42
C ALA A 194 19.04 6.92 -5.62
N GLY A 195 19.01 7.17 -4.30
CA GLY A 195 20.20 7.27 -3.46
C GLY A 195 21.03 8.52 -3.72
N LEU A 196 20.43 9.57 -4.29
CA LEU A 196 21.07 10.84 -4.62
C LEU A 196 20.85 11.91 -3.52
N GLN A 197 20.47 11.49 -2.32
CA GLN A 197 20.27 12.31 -1.13
C GLN A 197 21.00 11.65 0.06
N ASP A 198 21.30 12.44 1.09
CA ASP A 198 21.87 11.92 2.34
C ASP A 198 20.97 10.82 2.94
N PRO A 199 21.50 9.60 3.19
CA PRO A 199 20.71 8.48 3.73
C PRO A 199 20.25 8.72 5.18
N ASN A 200 20.81 9.70 5.89
CA ASN A 200 20.39 10.05 7.23
C ASN A 200 19.24 11.05 7.24
N ARG A 201 18.71 11.49 6.09
CA ARG A 201 17.57 12.43 6.05
C ARG A 201 16.27 11.69 5.73
N PRO A 202 15.10 12.27 6.06
CA PRO A 202 13.81 11.74 5.59
C PRO A 202 13.76 11.63 4.06
N LEU A 203 12.88 10.77 3.53
CA LEU A 203 12.69 10.55 2.09
C LEU A 203 12.31 11.82 1.32
N GLY A 204 11.79 12.82 2.02
CA GLY A 204 11.49 14.14 1.47
C GLY A 204 10.95 15.06 2.54
N SER A 205 11.26 16.35 2.42
CA SER A 205 10.82 17.39 3.32
C SER A 205 10.29 18.59 2.54
N PHE A 206 9.04 18.96 2.79
CA PHE A 206 8.31 19.91 1.96
C PHE A 206 7.60 20.97 2.80
N LEU A 207 7.69 22.24 2.39
CA LEU A 207 6.82 23.31 2.91
C LEU A 207 5.81 23.71 1.84
N PHE A 208 4.55 23.35 2.05
CA PHE A 208 3.42 23.66 1.19
C PHE A 208 2.79 25.00 1.61
N LEU A 209 2.94 26.00 0.75
CA LEU A 209 2.43 27.34 0.93
C LEU A 209 1.23 27.58 0.02
N GLY A 210 0.16 28.18 0.54
CA GLY A 210 -0.97 28.59 -0.31
C GLY A 210 -2.28 28.72 0.44
N PRO A 211 -3.38 29.04 -0.25
CA PRO A 211 -4.70 29.17 0.36
C PRO A 211 -5.22 27.85 0.95
N THR A 212 -6.31 27.92 1.70
CA THR A 212 -6.96 26.71 2.23
C THR A 212 -7.81 26.02 1.16
N GLY A 213 -7.92 24.68 1.23
CA GLY A 213 -8.82 23.92 0.35
C GLY A 213 -8.41 23.81 -1.11
N VAL A 214 -7.14 24.12 -1.45
CA VAL A 214 -6.61 24.03 -2.84
C VAL A 214 -5.91 22.71 -3.17
N GLY A 215 -5.71 21.82 -2.19
CA GLY A 215 -5.15 20.48 -2.42
C GLY A 215 -3.91 20.12 -1.62
N LYS A 216 -3.39 20.99 -0.74
CA LYS A 216 -2.21 20.71 0.11
C LYS A 216 -2.29 19.36 0.83
N THR A 217 -3.34 19.17 1.64
CA THR A 217 -3.59 17.91 2.37
C THR A 217 -3.96 16.75 1.44
N GLU A 218 -4.55 17.04 0.28
CA GLU A 218 -4.93 15.99 -0.67
C GLU A 218 -3.69 15.40 -1.35
N LEU A 219 -2.70 16.23 -1.69
CA LEU A 219 -1.39 15.77 -2.17
C LEU A 219 -0.68 14.91 -1.12
N THR A 220 -0.71 15.30 0.15
CA THR A 220 -0.16 14.48 1.24
C THR A 220 -0.80 13.09 1.31
N LYS A 221 -2.13 13.01 1.21
CA LYS A 221 -2.86 11.73 1.21
C LYS A 221 -2.59 10.91 -0.05
N ALA A 222 -2.47 11.56 -1.20
CA ALA A 222 -2.14 10.92 -2.46
C ALA A 222 -0.71 10.34 -2.41
N LEU A 223 0.24 11.05 -1.80
CA LEU A 223 1.60 10.55 -1.56
C LEU A 223 1.62 9.34 -0.63
N ALA A 224 0.86 9.38 0.48
CA ALA A 224 0.77 8.26 1.40
C ALA A 224 0.22 7.00 0.73
N GLU A 225 -0.88 7.14 -0.02
CA GLU A 225 -1.46 6.05 -0.80
C GLU A 225 -0.51 5.56 -1.90
N PHE A 226 0.18 6.46 -2.59
CA PHE A 226 1.06 6.08 -3.68
C PHE A 226 2.33 5.36 -3.20
N LEU A 227 3.00 5.89 -2.18
CA LEU A 227 4.29 5.36 -1.73
C LEU A 227 4.17 4.19 -0.75
N PHE A 228 3.13 4.18 0.07
CA PHE A 228 2.98 3.20 1.15
C PHE A 228 1.74 2.33 0.97
N ASP A 229 1.09 2.42 -0.19
CA ASP A 229 -0.08 1.63 -0.59
C ASP A 229 -1.25 1.71 0.41
N ASP A 230 -1.27 2.77 1.24
CA ASP A 230 -2.27 2.98 2.28
C ASP A 230 -2.48 4.48 2.54
N PRO A 231 -3.68 5.03 2.27
CA PRO A 231 -3.98 6.45 2.55
C PRO A 231 -3.98 6.79 4.06
N SER A 232 -4.05 5.78 4.94
CA SER A 232 -3.91 5.92 6.39
C SER A 232 -2.45 5.86 6.86
N ALA A 233 -1.49 5.68 5.94
CA ALA A 233 -0.05 5.87 6.17
C ALA A 233 0.30 7.36 6.30
N MET A 234 -0.48 8.09 7.09
CA MET A 234 -0.29 9.51 7.33
C MET A 234 -0.67 9.84 8.77
N VAL A 235 0.24 10.47 9.49
CA VAL A 235 -0.06 11.12 10.76
C VAL A 235 -0.22 12.62 10.50
N ARG A 236 -1.33 13.19 10.99
CA ARG A 236 -1.58 14.64 10.92
C ARG A 236 -1.48 15.22 12.31
N ILE A 237 -0.68 16.26 12.45
CA ILE A 237 -0.47 16.99 13.70
C ILE A 237 -0.81 18.46 13.46
N ASP A 238 -1.82 18.95 14.17
CA ASP A 238 -2.25 20.34 14.11
C ASP A 238 -1.34 21.20 15.00
N MET A 239 -0.57 22.11 14.40
CA MET A 239 0.39 22.94 15.14
C MET A 239 -0.28 24.02 16.00
N SER A 240 -1.57 24.28 15.81
CA SER A 240 -2.34 25.12 16.72
C SER A 240 -2.47 24.49 18.12
N GLU A 241 -2.31 23.16 18.26
CA GLU A 241 -2.27 22.50 19.58
C GLU A 241 -0.92 22.64 20.29
N PHE A 242 0.10 23.16 19.61
CA PHE A 242 1.49 23.26 20.06
C PHE A 242 2.01 24.71 20.08
N MET A 243 1.10 25.67 20.27
CA MET A 243 1.42 27.11 20.38
C MET A 243 2.18 27.46 21.66
N GLU A 244 1.99 26.67 22.73
CA GLU A 244 2.59 26.91 24.04
C GLU A 244 3.78 26.01 24.31
N LYS A 245 4.76 26.51 25.06
CA LYS A 245 5.99 25.78 25.40
C LYS A 245 5.73 24.42 26.06
N HIS A 246 4.74 24.33 26.96
CA HIS A 246 4.42 23.07 27.65
C HIS A 246 3.80 22.03 26.72
N ALA A 247 3.10 22.46 25.67
CA ALA A 247 2.51 21.55 24.69
C ALA A 247 3.58 20.84 23.84
N VAL A 248 4.74 21.49 23.61
CA VAL A 248 5.86 20.92 22.83
C VAL A 248 6.36 19.60 23.42
N ALA A 249 6.38 19.47 24.74
CA ALA A 249 6.78 18.23 25.41
C ALA A 249 5.87 17.05 25.05
N ARG A 250 4.59 17.27 24.73
CA ARG A 250 3.66 16.21 24.29
C ARG A 250 4.01 15.66 22.92
N LEU A 251 4.75 16.41 22.09
CA LEU A 251 5.15 15.95 20.76
C LEU A 251 6.16 14.81 20.83
N ILE A 252 7.12 14.90 21.76
CA ILE A 252 8.22 13.95 21.94
C ILE A 252 8.09 13.04 23.17
N GLY A 253 7.21 13.39 24.11
CA GLY A 253 7.04 12.71 25.38
C GLY A 253 7.67 13.52 26.52
N ALA A 254 6.99 13.55 27.67
CA ALA A 254 7.49 14.28 28.82
C ALA A 254 8.72 13.57 29.42
N PRO A 255 9.72 14.32 29.92
CA PRO A 255 10.87 13.72 30.61
C PRO A 255 10.48 13.17 32.00
N PRO A 256 11.31 12.31 32.61
CA PRO A 256 11.06 11.77 33.95
C PRO A 256 10.75 12.87 34.98
N GLY A 257 9.62 12.72 35.69
CA GLY A 257 9.18 13.66 36.74
C GLY A 257 8.15 14.71 36.31
N TYR A 258 7.68 14.69 35.07
CA TYR A 258 6.59 15.55 34.57
C TYR A 258 5.27 14.77 34.39
N VAL A 259 4.13 15.47 34.49
CA VAL A 259 2.80 14.90 34.21
C VAL A 259 2.76 14.46 32.75
N GLY A 260 2.34 13.22 32.48
CA GLY A 260 2.36 12.62 31.14
C GLY A 260 3.64 11.85 30.80
N TYR A 261 4.52 11.56 31.78
CA TYR A 261 5.73 10.76 31.57
C TYR A 261 5.48 9.35 31.00
N GLU A 262 4.35 8.73 31.37
CA GLU A 262 3.93 7.42 30.83
C GLU A 262 3.30 7.52 29.43
N GLU A 263 2.88 8.72 29.03
CA GLU A 263 2.35 8.98 27.69
C GLU A 263 3.52 9.30 26.76
N GLY A 264 3.84 8.37 25.86
CA GLY A 264 4.83 8.60 24.80
C GLY A 264 4.44 9.81 23.93
N GLY A 265 5.42 10.40 23.26
CA GLY A 265 5.17 11.57 22.41
C GLY A 265 4.27 11.25 21.23
N VAL A 266 3.38 12.18 20.88
CA VAL A 266 2.44 12.01 19.75
C VAL A 266 3.19 11.73 18.45
N LEU A 267 4.31 12.43 18.20
CA LEU A 267 5.12 12.24 17.01
C LEU A 267 6.00 10.99 17.10
N THR A 268 6.73 10.83 18.21
CA THR A 268 7.69 9.74 18.39
C THR A 268 7.00 8.38 18.41
N GLU A 269 5.85 8.24 19.07
CA GLU A 269 5.07 6.99 19.07
C GLU A 269 4.43 6.70 17.72
N ALA A 270 3.92 7.71 17.01
CA ALA A 270 3.34 7.52 15.69
C ALA A 270 4.37 6.93 14.71
N VAL A 271 5.60 7.48 14.71
CA VAL A 271 6.68 7.02 13.84
C VAL A 271 7.26 5.69 14.29
N ARG A 272 7.43 5.47 15.60
CA ARG A 272 7.87 4.18 16.14
C ARG A 272 6.93 3.03 15.76
N ARG A 273 5.62 3.26 15.77
CA ARG A 273 4.61 2.25 15.39
C ARG A 273 4.53 2.05 13.88
N ARG A 274 4.77 3.12 13.10
CA ARG A 274 4.70 3.08 11.64
C ARG A 274 5.85 3.89 11.01
N PRO A 275 7.02 3.28 10.78
CA PRO A 275 8.18 4.01 10.23
C PRO A 275 7.98 4.51 8.79
N TYR A 276 7.10 3.86 8.02
CA TYR A 276 6.78 4.19 6.64
C TYR A 276 5.45 4.96 6.58
N GLN A 277 5.53 6.28 6.59
CA GLN A 277 4.37 7.16 6.53
C GLN A 277 4.72 8.59 6.13
N VAL A 278 3.68 9.35 5.78
CA VAL A 278 3.77 10.80 5.61
C VAL A 278 3.40 11.49 6.93
N ILE A 279 4.22 12.42 7.38
CA ILE A 279 3.99 13.23 8.59
C ILE A 279 3.56 14.62 8.13
N LEU A 280 2.32 14.99 8.42
CA LEU A 280 1.75 16.28 8.08
C LEU A 280 1.68 17.19 9.30
N PHE A 281 2.50 18.24 9.31
CA PHE A 281 2.43 19.35 10.26
C PHE A 281 1.53 20.44 9.67
N ASP A 282 0.30 20.53 10.16
CA ASP A 282 -0.70 21.49 9.67
C ASP A 282 -0.58 22.84 10.37
N GLU A 283 -0.73 23.93 9.62
CA GLU A 283 -0.62 25.33 10.10
C GLU A 283 0.68 25.62 10.88
N VAL A 284 1.83 25.22 10.32
CA VAL A 284 3.12 25.26 11.03
C VAL A 284 3.54 26.66 11.50
N GLU A 285 3.02 27.72 10.90
CA GLU A 285 3.23 29.10 11.36
C GLU A 285 2.66 29.42 12.74
N LYS A 286 1.82 28.53 13.29
CA LYS A 286 1.24 28.65 14.64
C LYS A 286 2.09 27.98 15.70
N ALA A 287 3.02 27.10 15.32
CA ALA A 287 3.82 26.33 16.26
C ALA A 287 4.68 27.22 17.16
N HIS A 288 4.89 26.79 18.41
CA HIS A 288 5.89 27.39 19.27
C HIS A 288 7.30 27.24 18.69
N GLY A 289 8.18 28.23 18.93
CA GLY A 289 9.56 28.24 18.44
C GLY A 289 10.35 26.95 18.73
N ASP A 290 10.14 26.35 19.90
CA ASP A 290 10.83 25.12 20.32
C ASP A 290 10.47 23.90 19.46
N VAL A 291 9.33 23.90 18.76
CA VAL A 291 8.98 22.83 17.80
C VAL A 291 9.97 22.79 16.64
N PHE A 292 10.45 23.94 16.18
CA PHE A 292 11.39 23.99 15.05
C PHE A 292 12.76 23.41 15.40
N ASN A 293 13.17 23.43 16.67
CA ASN A 293 14.40 22.77 17.10
C ASN A 293 14.29 21.25 16.95
N ILE A 294 13.12 20.69 17.30
CA ILE A 294 12.80 19.27 17.12
C ILE A 294 12.76 18.93 15.63
N LEU A 295 12.09 19.75 14.83
CA LEU A 295 12.01 19.52 13.38
C LEU A 295 13.38 19.61 12.70
N LEU A 296 14.23 20.56 13.09
CA LEU A 296 15.61 20.66 12.58
C LEU A 296 16.39 19.37 12.82
N GLN A 297 16.30 18.80 14.02
CA GLN A 297 16.93 17.51 14.34
C GLN A 297 16.44 16.38 13.41
N VAL A 298 15.13 16.32 13.17
CA VAL A 298 14.53 15.32 12.27
C VAL A 298 14.98 15.55 10.82
N LEU A 299 15.05 16.79 10.35
CA LEU A 299 15.41 17.13 8.97
C LEU A 299 16.91 16.95 8.67
N ASP A 300 17.76 17.03 9.70
CA ASP A 300 19.21 16.87 9.60
C ASP A 300 19.65 15.42 9.81
N ASP A 301 19.26 14.82 10.93
CA ASP A 301 19.77 13.50 11.36
C ASP A 301 18.80 12.36 11.07
N GLY A 302 17.58 12.67 10.60
CA GLY A 302 16.54 11.67 10.33
C GLY A 302 16.17 10.86 11.56
N ARG A 303 16.47 11.38 12.75
CA ARG A 303 16.31 10.70 14.03
C ARG A 303 15.87 11.68 15.08
N LEU A 304 15.07 11.20 16.02
CA LEU A 304 14.62 11.99 17.16
C LEU A 304 14.67 11.15 18.43
N THR A 305 15.27 11.71 19.47
CA THR A 305 15.29 11.07 20.79
C THR A 305 14.07 11.53 21.59
N ASP A 306 13.27 10.59 22.06
CA ASP A 306 12.09 10.87 22.88
C ASP A 306 12.45 11.27 24.32
N GLY A 307 11.46 11.69 25.10
CA GLY A 307 11.64 12.06 26.51
C GLY A 307 12.14 10.91 27.42
N GLN A 308 12.09 9.66 26.94
CA GLN A 308 12.56 8.46 27.64
C GLN A 308 13.97 8.02 27.18
N GLY A 309 14.61 8.77 26.27
CA GLY A 309 15.94 8.47 25.76
C GLY A 309 15.96 7.45 24.62
N ARG A 310 14.82 7.09 24.03
CA ARG A 310 14.74 6.18 22.89
C ARG A 310 14.86 6.97 21.59
N THR A 311 15.72 6.50 20.69
CA THR A 311 15.88 7.11 19.37
C THR A 311 14.88 6.50 18.39
N VAL A 312 14.09 7.34 17.74
CA VAL A 312 13.14 6.99 16.69
C VAL A 312 13.70 7.39 15.33
N ASP A 313 13.54 6.53 14.32
CA ASP A 313 14.06 6.70 12.97
C ASP A 313 12.98 7.27 12.02
N PHE A 314 13.32 8.34 11.32
CA PHE A 314 12.49 9.10 10.38
C PHE A 314 12.98 8.97 8.92
N THR A 315 14.05 8.22 8.65
CA THR A 315 14.63 8.08 7.30
C THR A 315 13.63 7.54 6.27
N ASN A 316 12.64 6.75 6.71
CA ASN A 316 11.57 6.19 5.87
C ASN A 316 10.27 7.04 5.84
N THR A 317 10.32 8.26 6.39
CA THR A 317 9.17 9.16 6.45
C THR A 317 9.26 10.25 5.39
N ILE A 318 8.11 10.82 5.02
CA ILE A 318 8.05 12.09 4.29
C ILE A 318 7.49 13.16 5.23
N ILE A 319 8.20 14.27 5.35
CA ILE A 319 7.79 15.41 6.17
C ILE A 319 7.10 16.44 5.29
N VAL A 320 5.84 16.73 5.57
CA VAL A 320 5.07 17.79 4.90
C VAL A 320 4.65 18.81 5.94
N LEU A 321 4.97 20.07 5.69
CA LEU A 321 4.57 21.20 6.51
C LEU A 321 3.62 22.04 5.67
N THR A 322 2.43 22.34 6.17
CA THR A 322 1.49 23.25 5.48
C THR A 322 1.44 24.58 6.18
N SER A 323 1.40 25.66 5.40
CA SER A 323 1.24 27.01 5.91
C SER A 323 0.34 27.84 5.01
N ASN A 324 -0.34 28.82 5.60
CA ASN A 324 -1.12 29.82 4.88
C ASN A 324 -0.37 31.16 4.78
N LEU A 325 0.90 31.23 5.17
CA LEU A 325 1.73 32.43 5.04
C LEU A 325 1.83 32.88 3.59
N GLY A 326 1.64 34.18 3.36
CA GLY A 326 1.68 34.80 2.03
C GLY A 326 0.53 34.41 1.11
N SER A 327 -0.46 33.65 1.59
CA SER A 327 -1.60 33.21 0.77
C SER A 327 -2.39 34.38 0.17
N GLN A 328 -2.38 35.57 0.78
CA GLN A 328 -3.07 36.74 0.21
C GLN A 328 -2.56 37.12 -1.19
N TYR A 329 -1.26 36.91 -1.47
CA TYR A 329 -0.71 37.22 -2.80
C TYR A 329 -1.14 36.19 -3.84
N LEU A 330 -1.20 34.92 -3.44
CA LEU A 330 -1.66 33.82 -4.30
C LEU A 330 -3.16 33.92 -4.59
N THR A 331 -3.97 34.39 -3.64
CA THR A 331 -5.41 34.61 -3.84
C THR A 331 -5.69 35.82 -4.74
N ALA A 332 -4.83 36.84 -4.71
CA ALA A 332 -4.98 38.09 -5.46
C ALA A 332 -4.60 37.99 -6.95
N LEU A 333 -3.88 36.93 -7.36
CA LEU A 333 -3.57 36.65 -8.76
C LEU A 333 -4.83 36.63 -9.63
N ALA A 334 -4.71 36.98 -10.92
CA ALA A 334 -5.81 36.74 -11.86
C ALA A 334 -5.85 35.27 -12.32
N ASP A 335 -6.96 34.82 -12.91
CA ASP A 335 -7.06 33.45 -13.42
C ASP A 335 -6.07 33.24 -14.56
N GLY A 336 -5.23 32.21 -14.44
CA GLY A 336 -4.19 31.90 -15.41
C GLY A 336 -2.86 32.64 -15.21
N GLU A 337 -2.74 33.53 -14.22
CA GLU A 337 -1.43 34.07 -13.84
C GLU A 337 -0.60 33.03 -13.08
N PRO A 338 0.70 32.87 -13.42
CA PRO A 338 1.54 31.87 -12.77
C PRO A 338 1.85 32.26 -11.32
N ALA A 339 1.80 31.30 -10.40
CA ALA A 339 2.16 31.50 -8.99
C ALA A 339 3.58 32.08 -8.81
N ALA A 340 4.50 31.77 -9.73
CA ALA A 340 5.86 32.29 -9.76
C ALA A 340 5.94 33.84 -9.81
N SER A 341 4.91 34.53 -10.30
CA SER A 341 4.92 36.01 -10.37
C SER A 341 4.83 36.68 -8.99
N VAL A 342 4.30 35.96 -7.99
CA VAL A 342 4.15 36.43 -6.60
C VAL A 342 5.04 35.69 -5.62
N GLU A 343 5.85 34.73 -6.09
CA GLU A 343 6.79 33.97 -5.28
C GLU A 343 7.73 34.88 -4.47
N PRO A 344 8.33 35.96 -5.02
CA PRO A 344 9.19 36.85 -4.23
C PRO A 344 8.48 37.45 -3.02
N GLN A 345 7.24 37.91 -3.19
CA GLN A 345 6.42 38.51 -2.13
C GLN A 345 6.01 37.49 -1.08
N VAL A 346 5.67 36.26 -1.49
CA VAL A 346 5.37 35.16 -0.57
C VAL A 346 6.62 34.81 0.25
N MET A 347 7.77 34.67 -0.41
CA MET A 347 9.02 34.29 0.22
C MET A 347 9.57 35.36 1.17
N GLU A 348 9.25 36.64 0.95
CA GLU A 348 9.55 37.71 1.91
C GLU A 348 8.86 37.47 3.26
N ILE A 349 7.56 37.12 3.24
CA ILE A 349 6.79 36.80 4.46
C ILE A 349 7.34 35.53 5.12
N VAL A 350 7.63 34.51 4.33
CA VAL A 350 8.15 33.22 4.81
C VAL A 350 9.51 33.42 5.51
N ARG A 351 10.43 34.20 4.93
CA ARG A 351 11.74 34.52 5.54
C ARG A 351 11.62 35.42 6.77
N GLY A 352 10.54 36.21 6.86
CA GLY A 352 10.23 37.00 8.06
C GLY A 352 9.76 36.14 9.23
N HIS A 353 9.17 34.98 8.95
CA HIS A 353 8.63 34.08 9.98
C HIS A 353 9.57 32.92 10.34
N PHE A 354 10.14 32.24 9.34
CA PHE A 354 11.05 31.11 9.56
C PHE A 354 12.51 31.53 9.46
N ARG A 355 13.35 30.95 10.32
CA ARG A 355 14.78 31.18 10.30
C ARG A 355 15.41 30.54 9.04
N PRO A 356 16.43 31.16 8.42
CA PRO A 356 17.09 30.60 7.24
C PRO A 356 17.61 29.17 7.43
N GLU A 357 18.08 28.83 8.63
CA GLU A 357 18.57 27.47 8.92
C GLU A 357 17.48 26.42 8.69
N PHE A 358 16.23 26.70 9.10
CA PHE A 358 15.10 25.79 8.88
C PHE A 358 14.75 25.66 7.40
N LEU A 359 14.65 26.78 6.68
CA LEU A 359 14.29 26.77 5.26
C LEU A 359 15.32 26.02 4.41
N ASN A 360 16.60 26.14 4.74
CA ASN A 360 17.69 25.45 4.03
C ASN A 360 17.72 23.93 4.28
N ARG A 361 16.95 23.39 5.24
CA ARG A 361 16.82 21.94 5.48
C ARG A 361 15.64 21.30 4.79
N LEU A 362 14.79 22.09 4.15
CA LEU A 362 13.70 21.58 3.33
C LEU A 362 14.21 21.23 1.95
N ASP A 363 13.71 20.15 1.37
CA ASP A 363 14.09 19.75 0.01
C ASP A 363 13.40 20.63 -1.03
N GLU A 364 12.14 21.01 -0.80
CA GLU A 364 11.41 21.96 -1.66
C GLU A 364 10.44 22.83 -0.84
N ILE A 365 10.29 24.09 -1.26
CA ILE A 365 9.21 24.99 -0.82
C ILE A 365 8.24 25.09 -2.01
N VAL A 366 7.00 24.67 -1.81
CA VAL A 366 6.04 24.44 -2.89
C VAL A 366 4.86 25.41 -2.76
N LEU A 367 4.64 26.21 -3.80
CA LEU A 367 3.50 27.10 -3.89
C LEU A 367 2.27 26.39 -4.47
N PHE A 368 1.14 26.54 -3.81
CA PHE A 368 -0.17 26.09 -4.26
C PHE A 368 -1.01 27.28 -4.66
N HIS A 369 -1.51 27.27 -5.89
CA HIS A 369 -2.36 28.32 -6.39
C HIS A 369 -3.84 28.04 -6.15
N ARG A 370 -4.67 29.07 -6.29
CA ARG A 370 -6.13 28.95 -6.23
C ARG A 370 -6.64 28.03 -7.35
N LEU A 371 -7.76 27.37 -7.09
CA LEU A 371 -8.39 26.48 -8.07
C LEU A 371 -9.27 27.29 -9.02
N GLY A 372 -9.04 27.15 -10.33
CA GLY A 372 -9.87 27.73 -11.37
C GLY A 372 -11.18 26.97 -11.59
N GLN A 373 -12.12 27.58 -12.32
CA GLN A 373 -13.40 26.94 -12.64
C GLN A 373 -13.22 25.63 -13.45
N SER A 374 -12.25 25.60 -14.37
CA SER A 374 -11.89 24.41 -15.16
C SER A 374 -11.35 23.28 -14.29
N GLU A 375 -10.71 23.59 -13.18
CA GLU A 375 -10.15 22.63 -12.23
C GLU A 375 -11.22 22.11 -11.25
N MET A 376 -12.24 22.91 -10.96
CA MET A 376 -13.34 22.48 -10.08
C MET A 376 -14.18 21.35 -10.68
N ALA A 377 -14.42 21.34 -11.99
CA ALA A 377 -15.23 20.30 -12.65
C ALA A 377 -14.70 18.86 -12.43
N PRO A 378 -13.42 18.53 -12.71
CA PRO A 378 -12.89 17.20 -12.42
C PRO A 378 -12.82 16.91 -10.91
N ILE A 379 -12.66 17.91 -10.04
CA ILE A 379 -12.74 17.71 -8.58
C ILE A 379 -14.17 17.28 -8.17
N VAL A 380 -15.21 17.82 -8.80
CA VAL A 380 -16.59 17.37 -8.61
C VAL A 380 -16.72 15.89 -8.99
N ASP A 381 -16.19 15.48 -10.15
CA ASP A 381 -16.22 14.08 -10.57
C ASP A 381 -15.55 13.15 -9.55
N ILE A 382 -14.39 13.54 -8.99
CA ILE A 382 -13.70 12.79 -7.92
C ILE A 382 -14.59 12.66 -6.67
N GLN A 383 -15.29 13.72 -6.26
CA GLN A 383 -16.17 13.65 -5.08
C GLN A 383 -17.41 12.78 -5.35
N VAL A 384 -17.97 12.86 -6.56
CA VAL A 384 -19.13 12.07 -6.96
C VAL A 384 -18.78 10.60 -7.13
N GLU A 385 -17.53 10.26 -7.46
CA GLU A 385 -17.09 8.87 -7.55
C GLU A 385 -17.33 8.07 -6.26
N ARG A 386 -17.25 8.73 -5.10
CA ARG A 386 -17.62 8.11 -3.81
C ARG A 386 -19.09 7.73 -3.75
N VAL A 387 -19.96 8.58 -4.31
CA VAL A 387 -21.40 8.30 -4.44
C VAL A 387 -21.64 7.16 -5.42
N ARG A 388 -20.92 7.14 -6.57
CA ARG A 388 -21.00 6.06 -7.55
C ARG A 388 -20.69 4.70 -6.91
N LYS A 389 -19.63 4.63 -6.11
CA LYS A 389 -19.25 3.40 -5.39
C LYS A 389 -20.33 2.91 -4.42
N LEU A 390 -20.98 3.81 -3.70
CA LEU A 390 -22.09 3.46 -2.80
C LEU A 390 -23.33 2.95 -3.57
N LEU A 391 -23.60 3.51 -4.75
CA LEU A 391 -24.72 3.09 -5.60
C LEU A 391 -24.46 1.78 -6.36
N ALA A 392 -23.19 1.44 -6.59
CA ALA A 392 -22.78 0.25 -7.33
C ALA A 392 -23.29 -1.05 -6.68
N GLU A 393 -23.41 -1.10 -5.34
CA GLU A 393 -23.98 -2.25 -4.62
C GLU A 393 -25.45 -2.53 -5.03
N ARG A 394 -26.18 -1.49 -5.41
CA ARG A 394 -27.56 -1.55 -5.91
C ARG A 394 -27.65 -1.59 -7.44
N LYS A 395 -26.51 -1.70 -8.12
CA LYS A 395 -26.38 -1.60 -9.59
C LYS A 395 -26.95 -0.29 -10.17
N VAL A 396 -27.10 0.75 -9.34
CA VAL A 396 -27.60 2.04 -9.78
C VAL A 396 -26.44 2.83 -10.37
N THR A 397 -26.63 3.39 -11.55
CA THR A 397 -25.62 4.21 -12.22
C THR A 397 -26.01 5.68 -12.16
N ILE A 398 -25.01 6.57 -12.04
CA ILE A 398 -25.23 8.02 -11.98
C ILE A 398 -24.26 8.77 -12.89
N SER A 399 -24.81 9.60 -13.78
CA SER A 399 -24.09 10.45 -14.71
C SER A 399 -24.41 11.91 -14.47
N LEU A 400 -23.39 12.77 -14.51
CA LEU A 400 -23.54 14.23 -14.42
C LEU A 400 -23.32 14.82 -15.80
N THR A 401 -24.21 15.72 -16.21
CA THR A 401 -23.96 16.59 -17.35
C THR A 401 -22.98 17.71 -16.99
N ASP A 402 -22.40 18.34 -18.01
CA ASP A 402 -21.43 19.41 -17.81
C ASP A 402 -22.04 20.59 -17.01
N GLY A 403 -23.33 20.91 -17.24
CA GLY A 403 -24.06 21.90 -16.44
C GLY A 403 -24.12 21.53 -14.95
N ALA A 404 -24.44 20.28 -14.62
CA ALA A 404 -24.45 19.81 -13.24
C ALA A 404 -23.07 19.88 -12.59
N ARG A 405 -21.99 19.52 -13.33
CA ARG A 405 -20.61 19.63 -12.84
C ARG A 405 -20.23 21.08 -12.58
N SER A 406 -20.49 21.98 -13.52
CA SER A 406 -20.19 23.40 -13.39
C SER A 406 -20.98 24.03 -12.24
N TRP A 407 -22.25 23.67 -12.07
CA TRP A 407 -23.08 24.16 -10.97
C TRP A 407 -22.56 23.70 -9.61
N LEU A 408 -22.27 22.40 -9.45
CA LEU A 408 -21.69 21.87 -8.21
C LEU A 408 -20.31 22.48 -7.93
N GLY A 409 -19.49 22.69 -8.96
CA GLY A 409 -18.19 23.34 -8.83
C GLY A 409 -18.33 24.76 -8.30
N ARG A 410 -19.29 25.54 -8.81
CA ARG A 410 -19.56 26.91 -8.36
C ARG A 410 -20.11 26.97 -6.94
N VAL A 411 -21.08 26.12 -6.59
CA VAL A 411 -21.69 26.11 -5.24
C VAL A 411 -20.77 25.48 -4.19
N GLY A 412 -19.90 24.58 -4.62
CA GLY A 412 -18.91 23.90 -3.78
C GLY A 412 -17.58 24.64 -3.62
N TYR A 413 -17.40 25.78 -4.28
CA TYR A 413 -16.19 26.61 -4.20
C TYR A 413 -16.44 27.87 -3.36
N ASP A 414 -15.48 28.19 -2.52
CA ASP A 414 -15.45 29.42 -1.74
C ASP A 414 -14.10 30.14 -1.96
N PRO A 415 -14.07 31.45 -2.24
CA PRO A 415 -12.80 32.16 -2.48
C PRO A 415 -11.80 32.12 -1.32
N VAL A 416 -12.27 31.94 -0.08
CA VAL A 416 -11.46 31.86 1.14
C VAL A 416 -11.12 30.40 1.48
N TYR A 417 -12.09 29.49 1.32
CA TYR A 417 -11.97 28.09 1.72
C TYR A 417 -11.68 27.09 0.58
N GLY A 418 -11.53 27.56 -0.65
CA GLY A 418 -11.30 26.73 -1.83
C GLY A 418 -12.39 25.69 -2.04
N ALA A 419 -12.00 24.46 -2.38
CA ALA A 419 -12.92 23.34 -2.59
C ALA A 419 -13.40 22.66 -1.28
N ARG A 420 -13.05 23.18 -0.10
CA ARG A 420 -13.44 22.59 1.20
C ARG A 420 -14.97 22.41 1.37
N PRO A 421 -15.83 23.34 0.90
CA PRO A 421 -17.29 23.17 0.98
C PRO A 421 -17.85 22.10 0.04
N LEU A 422 -17.11 21.70 -1.01
CA LEU A 422 -17.62 20.85 -2.08
C LEU A 422 -18.19 19.52 -1.58
N LYS A 423 -17.53 18.86 -0.62
CA LYS A 423 -18.04 17.61 -0.03
C LYS A 423 -19.45 17.81 0.55
N ARG A 424 -19.68 18.93 1.25
CA ARG A 424 -20.98 19.26 1.83
C ARG A 424 -22.00 19.64 0.75
N ALA A 425 -21.56 20.32 -0.32
CA ALA A 425 -22.42 20.64 -1.45
C ALA A 425 -22.89 19.35 -2.17
N VAL A 426 -21.99 18.40 -2.44
CA VAL A 426 -22.35 17.08 -3.01
C VAL A 426 -23.29 16.32 -2.08
N GLN A 427 -23.04 16.33 -0.77
CA GLN A 427 -23.96 15.71 0.19
C GLN A 427 -25.37 16.33 0.10
N ARG A 428 -25.46 17.65 0.29
CA ARG A 428 -26.73 18.38 0.36
C ARG A 428 -27.54 18.35 -0.94
N TYR A 429 -26.87 18.54 -2.07
CA TYR A 429 -27.56 18.76 -3.35
C TYR A 429 -27.65 17.50 -4.21
N LEU A 430 -26.88 16.45 -3.89
CA LEU A 430 -26.91 15.19 -4.63
C LEU A 430 -27.26 13.99 -3.75
N GLN A 431 -26.56 13.77 -2.64
CA GLN A 431 -26.78 12.58 -1.81
C GLN A 431 -28.12 12.61 -1.07
N ASP A 432 -28.47 13.73 -0.44
CA ASP A 432 -29.69 13.85 0.35
C ASP A 432 -30.95 13.66 -0.53
N PRO A 433 -31.09 14.34 -1.70
CA PRO A 433 -32.23 14.11 -2.59
C PRO A 433 -32.27 12.69 -3.14
N LEU A 434 -31.11 12.09 -3.42
CA LEU A 434 -31.02 10.73 -3.91
C LEU A 434 -31.46 9.70 -2.86
N ALA A 435 -31.07 9.92 -1.59
CA ALA A 435 -31.50 9.09 -0.48
C ALA A 435 -33.02 9.11 -0.32
N ASP A 436 -33.65 10.28 -0.42
CA ASP A 436 -35.11 10.42 -0.39
C ASP A 436 -35.79 9.64 -1.51
N LEU A 437 -35.29 9.74 -2.75
CA LEU A 437 -35.84 9.01 -3.91
C LEU A 437 -35.69 7.49 -3.78
N ILE A 438 -34.56 7.00 -3.23
CA ILE A 438 -34.35 5.58 -2.97
C ILE A 438 -35.33 5.09 -1.88
N LEU A 439 -35.50 5.85 -0.79
CA LEU A 439 -36.38 5.46 0.31
C LEU A 439 -37.87 5.49 -0.08
N ARG A 440 -38.26 6.38 -1.00
CA ARG A 440 -39.61 6.40 -1.59
C ARG A 440 -39.86 5.26 -2.57
N GLY A 441 -38.81 4.59 -3.05
CA GLY A 441 -38.89 3.53 -4.05
C GLY A 441 -38.95 4.05 -5.50
N ASP A 442 -38.66 5.33 -5.71
CA ASP A 442 -38.63 5.95 -7.05
C ASP A 442 -37.39 5.49 -7.84
N VAL A 443 -36.27 5.26 -7.15
CA VAL A 443 -35.06 4.65 -7.71
C VAL A 443 -35.03 3.17 -7.39
N LYS A 444 -35.15 2.32 -8.42
CA LYS A 444 -35.02 0.87 -8.31
C LYS A 444 -33.59 0.41 -8.52
N ASP A 445 -33.28 -0.80 -8.06
CA ASP A 445 -32.01 -1.44 -8.34
C ASP A 445 -31.82 -1.58 -9.86
N GLY A 446 -30.62 -1.27 -10.35
CA GLY A 446 -30.31 -1.25 -11.79
C GLY A 446 -30.68 0.03 -12.54
N ALA A 447 -31.30 1.02 -11.89
CA ALA A 447 -31.72 2.26 -12.55
C ALA A 447 -30.53 3.13 -12.99
N ALA A 448 -30.77 3.95 -14.02
CA ALA A 448 -29.81 4.95 -14.49
C ALA A 448 -30.29 6.36 -14.15
N ILE A 449 -29.46 7.11 -13.44
CA ILE A 449 -29.76 8.47 -12.97
C ILE A 449 -28.91 9.47 -13.77
N SER A 450 -29.58 10.38 -14.46
CA SER A 450 -28.95 11.53 -15.11
C SER A 450 -29.18 12.78 -14.27
N VAL A 451 -28.09 13.47 -13.93
CA VAL A 451 -28.09 14.68 -13.10
C VAL A 451 -27.81 15.89 -13.98
N ASN A 452 -28.73 16.85 -13.94
CA ASN A 452 -28.69 18.09 -14.72
C ASN A 452 -28.73 19.33 -13.81
N GLU A 453 -28.25 20.45 -14.34
CA GLU A 453 -28.50 21.75 -13.71
C GLU A 453 -29.99 22.10 -13.83
N GLY A 454 -30.62 22.41 -12.70
CA GLY A 454 -32.00 22.90 -12.63
C GLY A 454 -32.07 24.27 -11.97
N ASP A 455 -33.28 24.74 -11.71
CA ASP A 455 -33.53 26.09 -11.19
C ASP A 455 -33.21 26.16 -9.69
N GLY A 456 -31.97 26.50 -9.36
CA GLY A 456 -31.49 26.60 -7.97
C GLY A 456 -31.20 25.27 -7.26
N ALA A 457 -31.41 24.13 -7.93
CA ALA A 457 -31.07 22.79 -7.43
C ALA A 457 -30.72 21.85 -8.60
N LEU A 458 -30.11 20.70 -8.30
CA LEU A 458 -29.87 19.66 -9.31
C LEU A 458 -31.17 18.93 -9.66
N GLY A 459 -31.41 18.76 -10.96
CA GLY A 459 -32.49 17.91 -11.47
C GLY A 459 -32.01 16.47 -11.63
N LEU A 460 -32.68 15.51 -10.99
CA LEU A 460 -32.41 14.08 -11.16
C LEU A 460 -33.47 13.45 -12.06
N THR A 461 -33.04 12.85 -13.17
CA THR A 461 -33.89 12.10 -14.09
C THR A 461 -33.56 10.62 -13.96
N ILE A 462 -34.55 9.78 -13.68
CA ILE A 462 -34.40 8.34 -13.48
C ILE A 462 -34.90 7.63 -14.74
N THR A 463 -34.11 6.68 -15.24
CA THR A 463 -34.38 5.91 -16.46
C THR A 463 -34.27 4.43 -16.21
#